data_AF-A0A8S0QNQ1-F1
#
_entry.id   AF-A0A8S0QNQ1-F1
#
_cell.length_a   1.000
_cell.length_b   1.000
_cell.length_c   1.000
_cell.angle_alpha   90.00
_cell.angle_beta   90.00
_cell.angle_gamma   90.00
#
_symmetry.space_group_name_H-M   'P 1'
#
loop_
_entity.id
_entity.type
_entity.pdbx_description
1 polymer ?
#
loop_
_entity_poly.entity_id
_entity_poly.type
_entity_poly.pdbx_seq_one_letter_code
_entity_poly.pdbx_strand_id
1 'polypeptide(L)'
;MSVIDLLTRVDAICKKYDKYDIEKQKDSNVSGDDAFARLYAAVESDIEEALQKAEKASGESNRASAVAINAEIRRTKARLIEEVPKLQRLAVKKVKGLSAEELAARNDLVLALPDRIQAIPDGAAAAPTKSGGWGSSAPRKEIKFDSDGRFDSEYFQQTEGSSQFRQEYEMRKMKQDQGLDTIAEGLDTLKNMAHDMNEEFDRQVPLMDEIDTKVDRATADLKNTNVRLKDTVNQLRSSRNFCIDIILLCIILGIAAYLYNVLKK
;
A
#
# COMPACT_ATOMS: atom_id res chain seq x y z
N MET A 1 20.51 -51.32 -0.13
CA MET A 1 19.92 -50.00 -0.46
C MET A 1 19.98 -49.19 0.81
N SER A 2 20.79 -48.15 0.87
CA SER A 2 20.97 -47.36 2.09
C SER A 2 19.76 -46.44 2.32
N VAL A 3 19.46 -46.08 3.57
CA VAL A 3 18.44 -45.05 3.90
C VAL A 3 18.72 -43.74 3.15
N ILE A 4 20.00 -43.43 2.93
CA ILE A 4 20.45 -42.27 2.15
C ILE A 4 20.10 -42.40 0.67
N ASP A 5 20.15 -43.60 0.09
CA ASP A 5 19.72 -43.83 -1.30
C ASP A 5 18.20 -43.68 -1.46
N LEU A 6 17.44 -44.07 -0.43
CA LEU A 6 15.99 -43.91 -0.42
C LEU A 6 15.61 -42.44 -0.33
N LEU A 7 16.23 -41.67 0.58
CA LEU A 7 15.97 -40.24 0.73
C LEU A 7 16.32 -39.45 -0.53
N THR A 8 17.47 -39.74 -1.16
CA THR A 8 17.89 -39.06 -2.40
C THR A 8 16.98 -39.40 -3.58
N ARG A 9 16.49 -40.65 -3.67
CA ARG A 9 15.49 -41.03 -4.69
C ARG A 9 14.13 -40.38 -4.44
N VAL A 10 13.69 -40.31 -3.18
CA VAL A 10 12.43 -39.63 -2.82
C VAL A 10 12.53 -38.14 -3.14
N ASP A 11 13.62 -37.47 -2.79
CA ASP A 11 13.86 -36.06 -3.13
C ASP A 11 13.87 -35.82 -4.65
N ALA A 12 14.53 -36.72 -5.41
CA ALA A 12 14.53 -36.65 -6.87
C ALA A 12 13.13 -36.87 -7.48
N ILE A 13 12.32 -37.74 -6.88
CA ILE A 13 10.91 -37.96 -7.29
C ILE A 13 10.07 -36.72 -6.96
N CYS A 14 10.17 -36.18 -5.75
CA CYS A 14 9.49 -34.93 -5.36
C CYS A 14 9.83 -33.80 -6.34
N LYS A 15 11.11 -33.54 -6.60
CA LYS A 15 11.55 -32.53 -7.59
C LYS A 15 11.04 -32.77 -9.01
N LYS A 16 10.91 -34.03 -9.44
CA LYS A 16 10.38 -34.35 -10.77
C LYS A 16 8.89 -34.06 -10.90
N TYR A 17 8.15 -34.14 -9.80
CA TYR A 17 6.71 -33.88 -9.74
C TYR A 17 6.34 -32.49 -9.24
N ASP A 18 7.29 -31.71 -8.71
CA ASP A 18 7.12 -30.28 -8.38
C ASP A 18 6.52 -29.47 -9.54
N LYS A 19 6.77 -29.86 -10.80
CA LYS A 19 6.19 -29.22 -11.98
C LYS A 19 4.67 -29.42 -12.14
N TYR A 20 4.07 -30.34 -11.39
CA TYR A 20 2.62 -30.58 -11.36
C TYR A 20 1.97 -30.01 -10.11
N ASP A 21 2.77 -29.46 -9.19
CA ASP A 21 2.27 -28.72 -8.04
C ASP A 21 1.79 -27.34 -8.51
N ILE A 22 0.48 -27.26 -8.74
CA ILE A 22 -0.19 -26.06 -9.26
C ILE A 22 -0.09 -24.91 -8.25
N GLU A 23 -0.06 -25.21 -6.94
CA GLU A 23 0.09 -24.21 -5.87
C GLU A 23 1.49 -23.61 -5.90
N LYS A 24 2.54 -24.45 -5.98
CA LYS A 24 3.94 -24.01 -6.07
C LYS A 24 4.24 -23.22 -7.36
N GLN A 25 3.60 -23.56 -8.47
CA GLN A 25 3.69 -22.78 -9.72
C GLN A 25 2.89 -21.48 -9.68
N LYS A 26 1.78 -21.45 -8.94
CA LYS A 26 0.98 -20.24 -8.72
C LYS A 26 1.79 -19.24 -7.89
N ASP A 27 2.41 -19.68 -6.80
CA ASP A 27 3.28 -18.82 -5.97
C ASP A 27 4.48 -18.30 -6.77
N SER A 28 5.11 -19.15 -7.58
CA SER A 28 6.26 -18.76 -8.42
C SER A 28 5.90 -17.75 -9.52
N ASN A 29 4.68 -17.81 -10.08
CA ASN A 29 4.22 -16.85 -11.10
C ASN A 29 3.59 -15.58 -10.52
N VAL A 30 3.08 -15.63 -9.28
CA VAL A 30 2.47 -14.50 -8.58
C VAL A 30 3.53 -13.66 -7.86
N SER A 31 4.57 -14.29 -7.30
CA SER A 31 5.51 -13.61 -6.40
C SER A 31 6.48 -12.63 -7.09
N GLY A 32 6.63 -12.67 -8.43
CA GLY A 32 7.46 -11.73 -9.19
C GLY A 32 6.71 -10.58 -9.85
N ASP A 33 5.42 -10.75 -10.19
CA ASP A 33 4.69 -9.85 -11.09
C ASP A 33 3.38 -9.26 -10.52
N ASP A 34 3.04 -9.59 -9.27
CA ASP A 34 1.84 -9.03 -8.64
C ASP A 34 2.05 -7.57 -8.18
N ALA A 35 1.61 -6.65 -9.04
CA ALA A 35 1.65 -5.22 -8.78
C ALA A 35 0.92 -4.80 -7.50
N PHE A 36 -0.13 -5.53 -7.11
CA PHE A 36 -0.83 -5.29 -5.85
C PHE A 36 0.08 -5.56 -4.66
N ALA A 37 0.64 -6.77 -4.56
CA ALA A 37 1.51 -7.14 -3.43
C ALA A 37 2.71 -6.21 -3.28
N ARG A 38 3.33 -5.78 -4.39
CA ARG A 38 4.45 -4.82 -4.34
C ARG A 38 4.05 -3.46 -3.79
N LEU A 39 2.94 -2.90 -4.29
CA LEU A 39 2.45 -1.60 -3.82
C LEU A 39 1.96 -1.68 -2.37
N TYR A 40 1.29 -2.77 -2.01
CA TYR A 40 0.79 -3.00 -0.66
C TYR A 40 1.95 -3.14 0.34
N ALA A 41 3.00 -3.89 -0.01
CA ALA A 41 4.19 -4.00 0.83
C ALA A 41 4.91 -2.66 1.02
N ALA A 42 4.98 -1.82 -0.01
CA ALA A 42 5.53 -0.47 0.12
C ALA A 42 4.69 0.41 1.06
N VAL A 43 3.36 0.36 0.93
CA VAL A 43 2.44 1.10 1.82
C VAL A 43 2.53 0.61 3.26
N GLU A 44 2.62 -0.70 3.51
CA GLU A 44 2.84 -1.25 4.86
C GLU A 44 4.18 -0.79 5.45
N SER A 45 5.25 -0.79 4.65
CA SER A 45 6.56 -0.29 5.07
C SER A 45 6.50 1.18 5.49
N ASP A 46 5.85 2.02 4.68
CA ASP A 46 5.68 3.45 4.97
C ASP A 46 4.82 3.69 6.23
N ILE A 47 3.79 2.85 6.45
CA ILE A 47 2.97 2.87 7.68
C ILE A 47 3.83 2.51 8.90
N GLU A 48 4.64 1.46 8.81
CA GLU A 48 5.52 1.04 9.91
C GLU A 48 6.57 2.11 10.23
N GLU A 49 7.18 2.72 9.21
CA GLU A 49 8.09 3.86 9.39
C GLU A 49 7.40 5.05 10.06
N ALA A 50 6.17 5.37 9.66
CA ALA A 50 5.39 6.44 10.28
C ALA A 50 5.06 6.15 11.75
N LEU A 51 4.75 4.89 12.10
CA LEU A 51 4.55 4.46 13.48
C LEU A 51 5.82 4.58 14.32
N GLN A 52 6.97 4.17 13.78
CA GLN A 52 8.27 4.34 14.45
C GLN A 52 8.61 5.83 14.65
N LYS A 53 8.30 6.69 13.68
CA LYS A 53 8.46 8.15 13.82
C LYS A 53 7.53 8.70 14.89
N ALA A 54 6.29 8.21 14.99
CA ALA A 54 5.34 8.62 16.03
C ALA A 54 5.85 8.24 17.44
N GLU A 55 6.40 7.04 17.59
CA GLU A 55 7.02 6.60 18.85
C GLU A 55 8.21 7.49 19.22
N LYS A 56 9.11 7.78 18.27
CA LYS A 56 10.24 8.71 18.47
C LYS A 56 9.77 10.11 18.87
N ALA A 57 8.73 10.64 18.22
CA ALA A 57 8.16 11.94 18.55
C ALA A 57 7.58 11.97 19.97
N SER A 58 7.02 10.84 20.45
CA SER A 58 6.48 10.73 21.81
C SER A 58 7.55 10.68 22.90
N GLY A 59 8.71 10.10 22.60
CA GLY A 59 9.87 10.04 23.51
C GLY A 59 10.81 11.24 23.41
N GLU A 60 10.56 12.17 22.49
CA GLU A 60 11.41 13.33 22.24
C GLU A 60 11.23 14.41 23.31
N SER A 61 12.35 14.87 23.87
CA SER A 61 12.37 15.91 24.91
C SER A 61 12.29 17.32 24.31
N ASN A 62 12.82 17.50 23.10
CA ASN A 62 12.80 18.78 22.41
C ASN A 62 11.47 18.99 21.66
N ARG A 63 10.66 19.94 22.13
CA ARG A 63 9.36 20.28 21.53
C ARG A 63 9.47 20.64 20.05
N ALA A 64 10.51 21.36 19.64
CA ALA A 64 10.70 21.73 18.23
C ALA A 64 11.01 20.50 17.36
N SER A 65 11.83 19.57 17.86
CA SER A 65 12.11 18.28 17.20
C SER A 65 10.84 17.44 17.06
N ALA A 66 10.08 17.29 18.16
CA ALA A 66 8.82 16.54 18.17
C ALA A 66 7.79 17.11 17.17
N VAL A 67 7.68 18.45 17.07
CA VAL A 67 6.79 19.09 16.10
C VAL A 67 7.25 18.87 14.66
N ALA A 68 8.57 18.91 14.40
CA ALA A 68 9.12 18.65 13.07
C ALA A 68 8.83 17.21 12.61
N ILE A 69 9.05 16.22 13.49
CA ILE A 69 8.75 14.81 13.22
C ILE A 69 7.25 14.62 12.97
N ASN A 70 6.39 15.25 13.79
CA ASN A 70 4.94 15.21 13.62
C ASN A 70 4.47 15.85 12.29
N ALA A 71 5.13 16.89 11.82
CA ALA A 71 4.87 17.45 10.49
C ALA A 71 5.27 16.49 9.36
N GLU A 72 6.36 15.72 9.54
CA GLU A 72 6.75 14.68 8.60
C GLU A 72 5.73 13.54 8.56
N ILE A 73 5.25 13.07 9.72
CA ILE A 73 4.20 12.03 9.81
C ILE A 73 2.95 12.47 9.05
N ARG A 74 2.52 13.72 9.19
CA ARG A 74 1.39 14.28 8.44
C ARG A 74 1.60 14.22 6.92
N ARG A 75 2.81 14.52 6.42
CA ARG A 75 3.14 14.41 4.99
C ARG A 75 3.13 12.96 4.51
N THR A 76 3.64 12.03 5.32
CA THR A 76 3.61 10.60 5.00
C THR A 76 2.18 10.07 4.96
N LYS A 77 1.34 10.42 5.95
CA LYS A 77 -0.10 10.09 5.94
C LYS A 77 -0.80 10.56 4.67
N ALA A 78 -0.57 11.81 4.27
CA ALA A 78 -1.12 12.38 3.04
C ALA A 78 -0.74 11.53 1.83
N ARG A 79 0.55 11.24 1.65
CA ARG A 79 1.05 10.39 0.56
C ARG A 79 0.44 8.99 0.58
N LEU A 80 0.34 8.37 1.75
CA LEU A 80 -0.23 7.02 1.89
C LEU A 80 -1.71 6.99 1.46
N ILE A 81 -2.48 8.03 1.82
CA ILE A 81 -3.88 8.16 1.42
C ILE A 81 -4.00 8.28 -0.12
N GLU A 82 -3.09 8.97 -0.81
CA GLU A 82 -3.08 9.06 -2.28
C GLU A 82 -2.82 7.72 -2.98
N GLU A 83 -2.16 6.76 -2.32
CA GLU A 83 -1.88 5.44 -2.88
C GLU A 83 -3.05 4.45 -2.67
N VAL A 84 -3.95 4.70 -1.70
CA VAL A 84 -5.09 3.81 -1.41
C VAL A 84 -6.00 3.58 -2.63
N PRO A 85 -6.40 4.61 -3.41
CA PRO A 85 -7.22 4.39 -4.61
C PRO A 85 -6.54 3.51 -5.67
N LYS A 86 -5.21 3.58 -5.78
CA LYS A 86 -4.46 2.71 -6.69
C LYS A 86 -4.48 1.26 -6.19
N LEU A 87 -4.35 1.05 -4.89
CA LEU A 87 -4.50 -0.27 -4.27
C LEU A 87 -5.90 -0.84 -4.43
N GLN A 88 -6.95 -0.03 -4.27
CA GLN A 88 -8.35 -0.45 -4.50
C GLN A 88 -8.55 -0.98 -5.92
N ARG A 89 -8.03 -0.27 -6.93
CA ARG A 89 -8.08 -0.71 -8.33
C ARG A 89 -7.33 -2.02 -8.57
N LEU A 90 -6.19 -2.20 -7.92
CA LEU A 90 -5.39 -3.42 -8.04
C LEU A 90 -5.99 -4.61 -7.29
N ALA A 91 -6.72 -4.38 -6.19
CA ALA A 91 -7.39 -5.40 -5.39
C ALA A 91 -8.55 -6.06 -6.14
N VAL A 92 -9.35 -5.27 -6.87
CA VAL A 92 -10.50 -5.76 -7.64
C VAL A 92 -10.09 -6.42 -8.97
N LYS A 93 -8.89 -6.11 -9.46
CA LYS A 93 -8.37 -6.66 -10.72
C LYS A 93 -8.17 -8.18 -10.62
N LYS A 94 -8.93 -8.94 -11.41
CA LYS A 94 -8.76 -10.40 -11.50
C LYS A 94 -7.44 -10.77 -12.16
N VAL A 95 -6.50 -11.27 -11.36
CA VAL A 95 -5.22 -11.82 -11.82
C VAL A 95 -5.36 -13.33 -12.03
N LYS A 96 -4.79 -13.86 -13.12
CA LYS A 96 -4.81 -15.30 -13.41
C LYS A 96 -4.09 -16.06 -12.31
N GLY A 97 -4.79 -16.97 -11.66
CA GLY A 97 -4.27 -17.80 -10.56
C GLY A 97 -4.83 -17.40 -9.20
N LEU A 98 -5.33 -16.18 -9.02
CA LEU A 98 -5.84 -15.72 -7.73
C LEU A 98 -7.19 -16.38 -7.37
N SER A 99 -7.32 -16.87 -6.13
CA SER A 99 -8.58 -17.45 -5.66
C SER A 99 -9.61 -16.35 -5.32
N ALA A 100 -10.89 -16.71 -5.26
CA ALA A 100 -11.93 -15.77 -4.84
C ALA A 100 -11.74 -15.29 -3.39
N GLU A 101 -11.23 -16.19 -2.53
CA GLU A 101 -10.90 -15.90 -1.13
C GLU A 101 -9.72 -14.92 -1.03
N GLU A 102 -8.67 -15.11 -1.83
CA GLU A 102 -7.52 -14.18 -1.88
C GLU A 102 -7.94 -12.80 -2.39
N LEU A 103 -8.85 -12.71 -3.35
CA LEU A 103 -9.36 -11.44 -3.86
C LEU A 103 -10.21 -10.71 -2.80
N ALA A 104 -11.07 -11.44 -2.07
CA ALA A 104 -11.81 -10.89 -0.95
C ALA A 104 -10.87 -10.36 0.15
N ALA A 105 -9.85 -11.15 0.52
CA ALA A 105 -8.85 -10.74 1.50
C ALA A 105 -8.10 -9.47 1.05
N ARG A 106 -7.75 -9.32 -0.23
CA ARG A 106 -7.13 -8.08 -0.75
C ARG A 106 -8.04 -6.87 -0.58
N ASN A 107 -9.33 -7.01 -0.87
CA ASN A 107 -10.29 -5.92 -0.68
C ASN A 107 -10.41 -5.53 0.79
N ASP A 108 -10.54 -6.51 1.69
CA ASP A 108 -10.63 -6.26 3.13
C ASP A 108 -9.39 -5.54 3.66
N LEU A 109 -8.20 -5.93 3.21
CA LEU A 109 -6.95 -5.25 3.56
C LEU A 109 -6.96 -3.78 3.12
N VAL A 110 -7.38 -3.51 1.89
CA VAL A 110 -7.43 -2.12 1.38
C VAL A 110 -8.51 -1.29 2.04
N LEU A 111 -9.67 -1.88 2.39
CA LEU A 111 -10.73 -1.20 3.12
C LEU A 111 -10.29 -0.77 4.52
N ALA A 112 -9.38 -1.51 5.16
CA ALA A 112 -8.84 -1.18 6.47
C ALA A 112 -7.69 -0.13 6.43
N LEU A 113 -7.10 0.15 5.25
CA LEU A 113 -5.96 1.06 5.15
C LEU A 113 -6.27 2.51 5.56
N PRO A 114 -7.39 3.15 5.13
CA PRO A 114 -7.71 4.52 5.54
C PRO A 114 -7.75 4.68 7.06
N ASP A 115 -8.44 3.77 7.75
CA ASP A 115 -8.57 3.80 9.21
C ASP A 115 -7.21 3.60 9.90
N ARG A 116 -6.39 2.65 9.40
CA ARG A 116 -5.02 2.43 9.90
C ARG A 116 -4.13 3.65 9.71
N ILE A 117 -4.19 4.33 8.56
CA ILE A 117 -3.41 5.54 8.29
C ILE A 117 -3.87 6.69 9.21
N GLN A 118 -5.17 6.86 9.41
CA GLN A 118 -5.72 7.89 10.29
C GLN A 118 -5.33 7.66 11.76
N ALA A 119 -5.27 6.41 12.20
CA ALA A 119 -4.93 6.03 13.59
C ALA A 119 -3.47 6.34 13.99
N ILE A 120 -2.56 6.61 13.04
CA ILE A 120 -1.16 6.94 13.37
C ILE A 120 -1.10 8.27 14.16
N PRO A 121 -0.46 8.33 15.33
CA PRO A 121 -0.34 9.59 16.07
C PRO A 121 0.56 10.58 15.32
N ASP A 122 0.05 11.77 15.00
CA ASP A 122 0.77 12.80 14.26
C ASP A 122 0.85 14.15 15.01
N GLY A 123 0.49 14.15 16.30
CA GLY A 123 0.54 15.33 17.15
C GLY A 123 -0.44 16.45 16.76
N ALA A 124 -1.35 16.23 15.80
CA ALA A 124 -2.50 17.12 15.64
C ALA A 124 -3.41 16.95 16.87
N ALA A 125 -3.97 18.06 17.37
CA ALA A 125 -5.12 17.95 18.26
C ALA A 125 -6.19 17.14 17.50
N ALA A 126 -6.64 16.02 18.06
CA ALA A 126 -7.65 15.17 17.45
C ALA A 126 -8.74 16.05 16.84
N ALA A 127 -8.99 15.90 15.54
CA ALA A 127 -10.11 16.58 14.91
C ALA A 127 -11.36 16.27 15.76
N PRO A 128 -12.13 17.28 16.19
CA PRO A 128 -13.26 17.04 17.05
C PRO A 128 -14.23 16.15 16.27
N THR A 129 -14.30 14.88 16.68
CA THR A 129 -15.39 14.01 16.30
C THR A 129 -16.66 14.75 16.67
N LYS A 130 -17.54 14.97 15.67
CA LYS A 130 -18.82 15.65 15.84
C LYS A 130 -19.67 14.89 16.86
N SER A 131 -19.52 15.22 18.14
CA SER A 131 -20.47 14.92 19.20
C SER A 131 -20.48 16.13 20.13
N GLY A 132 -21.67 16.69 20.28
CA GLY A 132 -21.88 18.03 20.82
C GLY A 132 -21.36 18.20 22.25
N GLY A 133 -20.92 19.43 22.53
CA GLY A 133 -20.57 19.87 23.86
C GLY A 133 -19.43 20.87 23.81
N TRP A 134 -19.76 22.15 23.59
CA TRP A 134 -18.86 23.25 23.89
C TRP A 134 -18.65 23.29 25.41
N GLY A 135 -17.77 22.44 25.92
CA GLY A 135 -17.29 22.51 27.28
C GLY A 135 -16.38 23.72 27.39
N SER A 136 -16.93 24.83 27.87
CA SER A 136 -16.15 25.99 28.28
C SER A 136 -14.97 25.54 29.14
N SER A 137 -13.77 26.00 28.81
CA SER A 137 -12.60 25.93 29.68
C SER A 137 -13.00 26.27 31.11
N ALA A 138 -12.88 25.29 32.02
CA ALA A 138 -12.86 25.58 33.44
C ALA A 138 -11.71 26.56 33.70
N PRO A 139 -11.94 27.71 34.36
CA PRO A 139 -10.84 28.55 34.78
C PRO A 139 -10.00 27.72 35.75
N ARG A 140 -8.69 27.60 35.46
CA ARG A 140 -7.73 27.07 36.42
C ARG A 140 -7.99 27.73 37.77
N LYS A 141 -8.08 26.92 38.82
CA LYS A 141 -8.11 27.39 40.21
C LYS A 141 -7.08 28.50 40.36
N GLU A 142 -7.55 29.65 40.83
CA GLU A 142 -6.76 30.79 41.27
C GLU A 142 -5.50 30.31 41.98
N ILE A 143 -4.35 30.56 41.39
CA ILE A 143 -3.10 30.60 42.16
C ILE A 143 -3.19 31.92 42.93
N LYS A 144 -3.76 31.88 44.13
CA LYS A 144 -3.68 33.00 45.08
C LYS A 144 -2.25 33.11 45.56
N PHE A 145 -1.54 34.09 45.05
CA PHE A 145 -0.31 34.58 45.66
C PHE A 145 -0.69 35.50 46.82
N ASP A 146 -0.99 34.91 47.98
CA ASP A 146 -0.93 35.67 49.23
C ASP A 146 0.55 35.76 49.63
N SER A 147 1.20 36.81 49.15
CA SER A 147 2.54 37.18 49.62
C SER A 147 2.57 38.68 49.83
N ASP A 148 2.04 39.10 50.98
CA ASP A 148 2.16 40.44 51.55
C ASP A 148 3.56 40.63 52.16
N GLY A 149 4.58 40.19 51.43
CA GLY A 149 5.99 40.40 51.74
C GLY A 149 6.49 41.52 50.85
N ARG A 150 6.78 42.68 51.44
CA ARG A 150 7.67 43.69 50.85
C ARG A 150 8.98 43.00 50.47
N PHE A 151 9.11 42.57 49.23
CA PHE A 151 10.38 42.22 48.65
C PHE A 151 11.06 43.52 48.26
N ASP A 152 12.00 43.95 49.11
CA ASP A 152 12.98 44.95 48.73
C ASP A 152 13.64 44.52 47.42
N SER A 153 13.71 45.44 46.47
CA SER A 153 14.33 45.26 45.15
C SER A 153 15.86 45.09 45.21
N GLU A 154 16.41 44.82 46.40
CA GLU A 154 17.84 44.80 46.69
C GLU A 154 18.43 43.39 46.73
N TYR A 155 17.60 42.34 46.63
CA TYR A 155 18.06 40.94 46.68
C TYR A 155 18.59 40.38 45.35
N PHE A 156 18.43 41.11 44.24
CA PHE A 156 19.08 40.79 42.97
C PHE A 156 20.21 41.79 42.72
N GLN A 157 21.35 41.53 43.33
CA GLN A 157 22.58 42.22 42.96
C GLN A 157 22.98 41.73 41.56
N GLN A 158 22.55 42.47 40.55
CA GLN A 158 22.81 42.23 39.13
C GLN A 158 24.31 42.42 38.88
N THR A 159 25.08 41.33 39.02
CA THR A 159 26.49 41.31 38.62
C THR A 159 26.57 41.38 37.09
N GLU A 160 27.60 42.04 36.54
CA GLU A 160 27.79 42.17 35.08
C GLU A 160 27.85 40.81 34.35
N GLY A 161 28.20 39.72 35.04
CA GLY A 161 28.12 38.36 34.50
C GLY A 161 26.68 37.85 34.32
N SER A 162 25.73 38.30 35.15
CA SER A 162 24.32 37.89 35.06
C SER A 162 23.58 38.57 33.90
N SER A 163 23.97 39.78 33.50
CA SER A 163 23.37 40.48 32.35
C SER A 163 23.76 39.84 31.03
N GLN A 164 25.03 39.42 30.88
CA GLN A 164 25.50 38.68 29.70
C GLN A 164 24.78 37.33 29.55
N PHE A 165 24.62 36.57 30.64
CA PHE A 165 23.91 35.29 30.62
C PHE A 165 22.42 35.45 30.25
N ARG A 166 21.78 36.52 30.74
CA ARG A 166 20.40 36.85 30.41
C ARG A 166 20.25 37.26 28.94
N GLN A 167 21.19 38.05 28.41
CA GLN A 167 21.20 38.46 27.02
C GLN A 167 21.46 37.28 26.07
N GLU A 168 22.35 36.35 26.44
CA GLU A 168 22.60 35.13 25.68
C GLU A 168 21.39 34.17 25.72
N TYR A 169 20.72 34.06 26.87
CA TYR A 169 19.47 33.31 27.01
C TYR A 169 18.35 33.92 26.17
N GLU A 170 18.17 35.25 26.21
CA GLU A 170 17.18 35.96 25.40
C GLU A 170 17.48 35.82 23.89
N MET A 171 18.75 35.84 23.49
CA MET A 171 19.14 35.62 22.09
C MET A 171 18.90 34.18 21.64
N ARG A 172 19.16 33.17 22.49
CA ARG A 172 18.80 31.76 22.18
C ARG A 172 17.29 31.57 22.10
N LYS A 173 16.54 32.20 23.01
CA LYS A 173 15.08 32.15 23.02
C LYS A 173 14.50 32.77 21.75
N MET A 174 14.98 33.95 21.36
CA MET A 174 14.55 34.63 20.13
C MET A 174 14.86 33.79 18.87
N LYS A 175 16.01 33.10 18.82
CA LYS A 175 16.31 32.16 17.72
C LYS A 175 15.41 30.93 17.69
N GLN A 176 15.03 30.40 18.85
CA GLN A 176 14.08 29.28 18.94
C GLN A 176 12.68 29.72 18.53
N ASP A 177 12.23 30.90 18.95
CA ASP A 177 10.92 31.46 18.58
C ASP A 177 10.82 31.67 17.06
N GLN A 178 11.87 32.21 16.42
CA GLN A 178 11.93 32.33 14.95
C GLN A 178 11.84 30.97 14.22
N GLY A 179 12.47 29.93 14.78
CA GLY A 179 12.36 28.57 14.25
C GLY A 179 10.94 28.00 14.42
N LEU A 180 10.28 28.28 15.54
CA LEU A 180 8.90 27.89 15.79
C LEU A 180 7.92 28.59 14.85
N ASP A 181 8.13 29.87 14.53
CA ASP A 181 7.29 30.61 13.59
C ASP A 181 7.34 30.01 12.18
N THR A 182 8.53 29.64 11.70
CA THR A 182 8.69 28.98 10.39
C THR A 182 8.01 27.60 10.37
N ILE A 183 8.08 26.88 11.49
CA ILE A 183 7.39 25.59 11.66
C ILE A 183 5.87 25.78 11.73
N ALA A 184 5.39 26.84 12.37
CA ALA A 184 3.97 27.16 12.48
C ALA A 184 3.37 27.50 11.12
N GLU A 185 4.06 28.29 10.29
CA GLU A 185 3.65 28.57 8.91
C GLU A 185 3.66 27.30 8.05
N GLY A 186 4.70 26.46 8.19
CA GLY A 186 4.77 25.15 7.54
C GLY A 186 3.68 24.17 8.00
N LEU A 187 3.19 24.31 9.24
CA LEU A 187 2.09 23.53 9.79
C LEU A 187 0.75 24.00 9.23
N ASP A 188 0.55 25.31 9.09
CA ASP A 188 -0.71 25.87 8.59
C ASP A 188 -0.92 25.55 7.11
N THR A 189 0.14 25.59 6.30
CA THR A 189 0.11 25.10 4.91
C THR A 189 -0.23 23.62 4.82
N LEU A 190 0.35 22.81 5.71
CA LEU A 190 0.08 21.37 5.77
C LEU A 190 -1.35 21.06 6.26
N LYS A 191 -1.89 21.86 7.17
CA LYS A 191 -3.28 21.76 7.64
C LYS A 191 -4.27 22.04 6.52
N ASN A 192 -4.01 23.07 5.72
CA ASN A 192 -4.85 23.40 4.57
C ASN A 192 -4.80 22.27 3.52
N MET A 193 -3.60 21.74 3.23
CA MET A 193 -3.44 20.58 2.34
C MET A 193 -4.17 19.34 2.88
N ALA A 194 -4.07 19.04 4.17
CA ALA A 194 -4.78 17.92 4.78
C ALA A 194 -6.31 18.09 4.73
N HIS A 195 -6.80 19.33 4.85
CA HIS A 195 -8.22 19.62 4.75
C HIS A 195 -8.75 19.44 3.32
N ASP A 196 -8.03 19.98 2.33
CA ASP A 196 -8.37 19.85 0.91
C ASP A 196 -8.32 18.38 0.46
N MET A 197 -7.36 17.60 0.98
CA MET A 197 -7.27 16.16 0.72
C MET A 197 -8.43 15.36 1.30
N ASN A 198 -8.93 15.74 2.48
CA ASN A 198 -10.10 15.09 3.08
C ASN A 198 -11.37 15.36 2.25
N GLU A 199 -11.54 16.57 1.72
CA GLU A 199 -12.68 16.89 0.83
C GLU A 199 -12.58 16.21 -0.54
N GLU A 200 -11.38 16.10 -1.12
CA GLU A 200 -11.18 15.42 -2.40
C GLU A 200 -11.41 13.90 -2.28
N PHE A 201 -11.10 13.31 -1.12
CA PHE A 201 -11.44 11.92 -0.80
C PHE A 201 -12.95 11.69 -0.79
N ASP A 202 -13.71 12.54 -0.08
CA ASP A 202 -15.17 12.46 -0.06
C ASP A 202 -15.79 12.64 -1.46
N ARG A 203 -15.11 13.40 -2.34
CA ARG A 203 -15.50 13.58 -3.76
C ARG A 203 -15.05 12.45 -4.70
N GLN A 204 -14.10 11.60 -4.31
CA GLN A 204 -13.63 10.48 -5.15
C GLN A 204 -14.46 9.20 -5.03
N VAL A 205 -15.35 9.10 -4.04
CA VAL A 205 -16.31 7.99 -3.90
C VAL A 205 -17.18 7.77 -5.16
N PRO A 206 -17.78 8.80 -5.80
CA PRO A 206 -18.58 8.63 -7.02
C PRO A 206 -17.78 8.40 -8.32
N LEU A 207 -16.45 8.49 -8.32
CA LEU A 207 -15.62 8.22 -9.50
C LEU A 207 -15.22 6.73 -9.64
N MET A 208 -15.62 5.89 -8.69
CA MET A 208 -15.44 4.43 -8.72
C MET A 208 -16.32 3.76 -9.79
N ASP A 209 -17.56 4.23 -9.98
CA ASP A 209 -18.52 3.63 -10.92
C ASP A 209 -18.08 3.75 -12.39
N GLU A 210 -17.46 4.87 -12.76
CA GLU A 210 -16.97 5.05 -14.13
C GLU A 210 -15.71 4.22 -14.42
N ILE A 211 -14.97 3.84 -13.37
CA ILE A 211 -13.80 2.96 -13.48
C ILE A 211 -14.25 1.51 -13.55
N ASP A 212 -15.24 1.09 -12.76
CA ASP A 212 -15.83 -0.26 -12.83
C ASP A 212 -16.36 -0.56 -14.23
N THR A 213 -17.08 0.37 -14.85
CA THR A 213 -17.57 0.19 -16.22
C THR A 213 -16.44 0.06 -17.26
N LYS A 214 -15.30 0.74 -17.06
CA LYS A 214 -14.13 0.63 -17.94
C LYS A 214 -13.34 -0.66 -17.71
N VAL A 215 -13.24 -1.13 -16.46
CA VAL A 215 -12.60 -2.40 -16.09
C VAL A 215 -13.42 -3.59 -16.60
N ASP A 216 -14.75 -3.53 -16.50
CA ASP A 216 -15.65 -4.56 -17.02
C ASP A 216 -15.56 -4.67 -18.54
N ARG A 217 -15.53 -3.54 -19.26
CA ARG A 217 -15.30 -3.53 -20.72
C ARG A 217 -13.96 -4.15 -21.10
N ALA A 218 -12.87 -3.73 -20.45
CA ALA A 218 -11.55 -4.28 -20.75
C ALA A 218 -11.45 -5.79 -20.46
N THR A 219 -12.12 -6.25 -19.38
CA THR A 219 -12.18 -7.67 -19.02
C THR A 219 -13.01 -8.48 -20.03
N ALA A 220 -14.15 -7.93 -20.49
CA ALA A 220 -14.96 -8.54 -21.53
C ALA A 220 -14.18 -8.67 -22.85
N ASP A 221 -13.39 -7.66 -23.23
CA ASP A 221 -12.55 -7.68 -24.41
C ASP A 221 -11.40 -8.71 -24.30
N LEU A 222 -10.77 -8.83 -23.13
CA LEU A 222 -9.76 -9.88 -22.86
C LEU A 222 -10.36 -11.30 -22.89
N LYS A 223 -11.59 -11.47 -22.40
CA LYS A 223 -12.29 -12.77 -22.47
C LYS A 223 -12.64 -13.12 -23.91
N ASN A 224 -13.17 -12.17 -24.67
CA ASN A 224 -13.53 -12.35 -26.07
C ASN A 224 -12.31 -12.65 -26.95
N THR A 225 -11.18 -11.98 -26.72
CA THR A 225 -9.93 -12.25 -27.44
C THR A 225 -9.34 -13.63 -27.10
N ASN A 226 -9.41 -14.08 -25.85
CA ASN A 226 -9.01 -15.44 -25.47
C ASN A 226 -9.89 -16.52 -26.13
N VAL A 227 -11.20 -16.29 -26.22
CA VAL A 227 -12.12 -17.20 -26.93
C VAL A 227 -11.75 -17.26 -28.42
N ARG A 228 -11.55 -16.11 -29.07
CA ARG A 228 -11.12 -16.05 -30.49
C ARG A 228 -9.78 -16.77 -30.72
N LEU A 229 -8.82 -16.61 -29.82
CA LEU A 229 -7.54 -17.32 -29.88
C LEU A 229 -7.73 -18.83 -29.74
N LYS A 230 -8.55 -19.28 -28.80
CA LYS A 230 -8.86 -20.72 -28.62
C LYS A 230 -9.57 -21.30 -29.84
N ASP A 231 -10.52 -20.57 -30.41
CA ASP A 231 -11.22 -20.98 -31.64
C ASP A 231 -10.25 -21.06 -32.82
N THR A 232 -9.36 -20.08 -32.98
CA THR A 232 -8.31 -20.09 -34.01
C THR A 232 -7.38 -21.29 -33.84
N VAL A 233 -6.94 -21.59 -32.62
CA VAL A 233 -6.08 -22.75 -32.32
C VAL A 233 -6.80 -24.06 -32.61
N ASN A 234 -8.08 -24.18 -32.24
CA ASN A 234 -8.89 -25.37 -32.53
C ASN A 234 -9.10 -25.54 -34.04
N GLN A 235 -9.33 -24.46 -34.77
CA GLN A 235 -9.48 -24.47 -36.22
C GLN A 235 -8.17 -24.89 -36.92
N LEU A 236 -7.01 -24.40 -36.46
CA LEU A 236 -5.70 -24.84 -36.95
C LEU A 236 -5.39 -26.30 -36.61
N ARG A 237 -5.83 -26.79 -35.45
CA ARG A 237 -5.72 -28.22 -35.09
C ARG A 237 -6.60 -29.08 -35.99
N SER A 238 -7.81 -28.61 -36.31
CA SER A 238 -8.75 -29.29 -37.19
C SER A 238 -8.24 -29.36 -38.63
N SER A 239 -7.64 -28.28 -39.16
CA SER A 239 -7.10 -28.26 -40.53
C SER A 239 -5.91 -29.20 -40.70
N ARG A 240 -5.05 -29.32 -39.68
CA ARG A 240 -3.95 -30.29 -39.68
C ARG A 240 -4.45 -31.73 -39.69
N ASN A 241 -5.47 -32.05 -38.91
CA ASN A 241 -6.06 -33.40 -38.91
C ASN A 241 -6.70 -33.73 -40.26
N PHE A 242 -7.41 -32.77 -40.86
CA PHE A 242 -7.98 -32.94 -42.21
C PHE A 242 -6.91 -33.19 -43.29
N CYS A 243 -5.77 -32.50 -43.22
CA CYS A 243 -4.64 -32.74 -44.12
C CYS A 243 -4.04 -34.15 -43.93
N ILE A 244 -3.89 -34.60 -42.68
CA ILE A 244 -3.39 -35.94 -42.37
C ILE A 244 -4.35 -37.01 -42.92
N ASP A 245 -5.66 -36.84 -42.77
CA ASP A 245 -6.66 -37.80 -43.26
C ASP A 245 -6.64 -37.94 -44.79
N ILE A 246 -6.48 -36.83 -45.54
CA ILE A 246 -6.35 -36.86 -47.00
C ILE A 246 -5.10 -37.64 -47.43
N ILE A 247 -3.96 -37.40 -46.77
CA ILE A 247 -2.70 -38.11 -47.09
C ILE A 247 -2.85 -39.61 -46.82
N LEU A 248 -3.47 -39.98 -45.69
CA LEU A 248 -3.70 -41.38 -45.31
C LEU A 248 -4.60 -42.10 -46.33
N LEU A 249 -5.65 -41.43 -46.83
CA LEU A 249 -6.54 -41.95 -47.86
C LEU A 249 -5.79 -42.20 -49.17
N CYS A 250 -4.94 -41.27 -49.61
CA CYS A 250 -4.11 -41.43 -50.81
C CYS A 250 -3.17 -42.65 -50.71
N ILE A 251 -2.57 -42.90 -49.55
CA ILE A 251 -1.70 -44.06 -49.32
C ILE A 251 -2.49 -45.37 -49.42
N ILE A 252 -3.68 -45.44 -48.79
CA ILE A 252 -4.53 -46.63 -48.82
C ILE A 252 -4.98 -46.94 -50.26
N LEU A 253 -5.39 -45.92 -51.02
CA LEU A 253 -5.76 -46.08 -52.43
C LEU A 253 -4.57 -46.56 -53.28
N GLY A 254 -3.38 -46.03 -53.04
CA GLY A 254 -2.16 -46.46 -53.72
C GLY A 254 -1.85 -47.95 -53.47
N ILE A 255 -1.97 -48.41 -52.22
CA ILE A 255 -1.78 -49.81 -51.85
C ILE A 255 -2.87 -50.70 -52.49
N ALA A 256 -4.13 -50.27 -52.46
CA ALA A 256 -5.24 -51.01 -53.07
C ALA A 256 -5.07 -51.15 -54.59
N ALA A 257 -4.66 -50.08 -55.28
CA ALA A 257 -4.38 -50.10 -56.71
C ALA A 257 -3.18 -51.00 -57.05
N TYR A 258 -2.13 -50.97 -56.22
CA TYR A 258 -0.99 -51.88 -56.36
C TYR A 258 -1.40 -53.34 -56.20
N LEU A 259 -2.13 -53.68 -55.13
CA LEU A 259 -2.64 -55.03 -54.90
C LEU A 259 -3.55 -55.50 -56.03
N TYR A 260 -4.45 -54.64 -56.52
CA TYR A 260 -5.30 -54.96 -57.67
C TYR A 260 -4.49 -55.26 -58.93
N ASN A 261 -3.46 -54.47 -59.24
CA ASN A 261 -2.58 -54.73 -60.38
C ASN A 261 -1.76 -56.02 -60.22
N VAL A 262 -1.36 -56.37 -59.00
CA VAL A 262 -0.65 -57.63 -58.71
C VAL A 262 -1.57 -58.84 -58.81
N LEU A 263 -2.82 -58.74 -58.31
CA LEU A 263 -3.82 -59.81 -58.35
C LEU A 263 -4.44 -60.03 -59.74
N LYS A 264 -4.46 -59.00 -60.58
CA LYS A 264 -4.97 -59.07 -61.96
C LYS A 264 -3.96 -59.65 -62.94
N LYS A 265 -2.69 -59.76 -62.55
CA LYS A 265 -1.60 -60.33 -63.34
C LYS A 265 -1.46 -61.82 -63.04
#